data_AF-A0A945T5L4-F1
#
_entry.id   AF-A0A945T5L4-F1
#
_cell.length_a   1.000
_cell.length_b   1.000
_cell.length_c   1.000
_cell.angle_alpha   90.00
_cell.angle_beta   90.00
_cell.angle_gamma   90.00
#
_symmetry.space_group_name_H-M   'P 1'
#
loop_
_entity.id
_entity.type
_entity.pdbx_description
1 polymer ?
#
loop_
_entity_poly.entity_id
_entity_poly.type
_entity_poly.pdbx_seq_one_letter_code
_entity_poly.pdbx_strand_id
1 'polypeptide(L)'
;MMIFTQPTFWRVTQVMIFTFATLAFSHTALSDDDDEWEHRSYNVKGPGSVKYRTECGSCHLAYPPRFLGEASWKRIMSSLEDHFGENAELDTKEQQQILQYLSDNSSRSRWYKIWKKSNSKNIPIRITKTRS
;
A
#
# COMPACT_ATOMS: atom_id res chain seq x y z
N MET A 1 -34.11 0.00 65.01
CA MET A 1 -33.92 -0.21 63.57
C MET A 1 -34.24 1.11 62.87
N MET A 2 -33.23 1.96 62.66
CA MET A 2 -33.43 3.30 62.10
C MET A 2 -33.43 3.22 60.59
N ILE A 3 -34.61 3.37 59.99
CA ILE A 3 -34.84 3.26 58.56
C ILE A 3 -34.65 4.66 57.97
N PHE A 4 -33.74 4.76 57.01
CA PHE A 4 -33.38 5.97 56.28
C PHE A 4 -34.59 6.54 55.52
N THR A 5 -35.22 7.60 56.03
CA THR A 5 -36.23 8.39 55.30
C THR A 5 -35.95 9.89 55.42
N GLN A 6 -34.72 10.32 55.14
CA GLN A 6 -34.46 11.75 54.94
C GLN A 6 -34.45 12.09 53.44
N PRO A 7 -35.18 13.14 53.00
CA PRO A 7 -35.28 13.55 51.60
C PRO A 7 -33.95 14.02 50.99
N THR A 8 -32.94 14.24 51.83
CA THR A 8 -31.56 14.53 51.44
C THR A 8 -30.88 13.31 50.82
N PHE A 9 -31.24 12.08 51.24
CA PHE A 9 -30.64 10.86 50.70
C PHE A 9 -31.00 10.65 49.23
N TRP A 10 -32.27 10.88 48.87
CA TRP A 10 -32.75 10.79 47.48
C TRP A 10 -32.14 11.88 46.58
N ARG A 11 -31.93 13.08 47.14
CA ARG A 11 -31.26 14.18 46.42
C ARG A 11 -29.78 13.89 46.16
N VAL A 12 -29.07 13.34 47.15
CA VAL A 12 -27.65 12.98 47.00
C VAL A 12 -27.48 11.82 46.04
N THR A 13 -28.33 10.79 46.10
CA THR A 13 -28.27 9.68 45.15
C THR A 13 -28.65 10.10 43.73
N GLN A 14 -29.65 10.97 43.52
CA GLN A 14 -29.93 11.52 42.19
C GLN A 14 -28.76 12.33 41.63
N VAL A 15 -28.17 13.24 42.42
CA VAL A 15 -27.03 14.05 41.96
C VAL A 15 -25.85 13.15 41.58
N MET A 16 -25.55 12.12 42.38
CA MET A 16 -24.48 11.17 42.09
C MET A 16 -24.71 10.39 40.77
N ILE A 17 -25.95 9.95 40.51
CA ILE A 17 -26.32 9.27 39.26
C ILE A 17 -26.17 10.20 38.05
N PHE A 18 -26.63 11.46 38.17
CA PHE A 18 -26.48 12.44 37.09
C PHE A 18 -25.02 12.83 36.83
N THR A 19 -24.18 12.91 37.86
CA THR A 19 -22.74 13.17 37.69
C THR A 19 -22.00 11.98 37.07
N PHE A 20 -22.37 10.74 37.41
CA PHE A 20 -21.77 9.56 36.78
C PHE A 20 -22.19 9.42 35.31
N ALA A 21 -23.44 9.75 34.98
CA ALA A 21 -23.95 9.72 33.62
C ALA A 21 -23.26 10.75 32.69
N THR A 22 -22.85 11.91 33.20
CA THR A 22 -22.13 12.92 32.40
C THR A 22 -20.65 12.56 32.17
N LEU A 23 -19.99 11.90 33.13
CA LEU A 23 -18.62 11.40 32.95
C LEU A 23 -18.53 10.27 31.90
N ALA A 24 -19.58 9.45 31.76
CA ALA A 24 -19.65 8.41 30.73
C ALA A 24 -19.85 8.97 29.30
N PHE A 25 -20.32 10.22 29.17
CA PHE A 25 -20.59 10.84 27.86
C PHE A 25 -19.34 11.46 27.21
N SER A 26 -18.26 11.65 27.97
CA SER A 26 -17.02 12.26 27.44
C SER A 26 -16.03 11.26 26.85
N HIS A 27 -16.36 9.96 26.78
CA HIS A 27 -15.43 8.92 26.31
C HIS A 27 -15.67 8.42 24.88
N THR A 28 -16.55 9.04 24.11
CA THR A 28 -16.61 8.83 22.65
C THR A 28 -16.14 10.08 21.93
N ALA A 29 -14.87 10.43 22.13
CA ALA A 29 -14.15 11.17 21.12
C ALA A 29 -13.81 10.16 20.00
N LEU A 30 -14.75 9.98 19.07
CA LEU A 30 -14.46 9.32 17.80
C LEU A 30 -13.70 10.37 16.97
N SER A 31 -12.38 10.29 16.93
CA SER A 31 -11.62 11.00 15.91
C SER A 31 -11.95 10.33 14.59
N ASP A 32 -12.69 11.04 13.74
CA ASP A 32 -12.81 10.71 12.32
C ASP A 32 -11.43 11.03 11.72
N ASP A 33 -10.56 10.02 11.65
CA ASP A 33 -9.39 10.10 10.80
C ASP A 33 -9.88 9.80 9.39
N ASP A 34 -9.98 10.83 8.56
CA ASP A 34 -10.21 10.70 7.13
C ASP A 34 -8.98 10.11 6.42
N ASP A 35 -8.77 8.80 6.58
CA ASP A 35 -7.96 7.97 5.69
C ASP A 35 -8.79 7.29 4.61
N GLU A 36 -9.68 8.06 3.96
CA GLU A 36 -10.24 7.73 2.64
C GLU A 36 -9.16 7.91 1.55
N TRP A 37 -8.08 7.13 1.64
CA TRP A 37 -7.09 6.98 0.58
C TRP A 37 -7.37 5.74 -0.28
N GLU A 38 -8.65 5.38 -0.43
CA GLU A 38 -9.08 4.39 -1.40
C GLU A 38 -8.89 4.93 -2.85
N HIS A 39 -7.74 4.54 -3.40
CA HIS A 39 -7.68 3.91 -4.71
C HIS A 39 -8.05 4.75 -5.95
N ARG A 40 -7.36 5.87 -6.14
CA ARG A 40 -6.88 6.23 -7.51
C ARG A 40 -5.56 5.53 -7.86
N SER A 41 -5.27 4.41 -7.22
CA SER A 41 -4.21 3.51 -7.61
C SER A 41 -4.66 2.81 -8.89
N TYR A 42 -3.85 2.93 -9.94
CA TYR A 42 -3.96 2.19 -11.19
C TYR A 42 -4.70 0.87 -10.99
N ASN A 43 -5.92 0.83 -11.53
CA ASN A 43 -6.90 -0.25 -11.33
C ASN A 43 -6.44 -1.50 -12.08
N VAL A 44 -5.37 -2.13 -11.60
CA VAL A 44 -4.87 -3.39 -12.14
C VAL A 44 -5.38 -4.49 -11.24
N LYS A 45 -6.65 -4.86 -11.43
CA LYS A 45 -7.26 -5.97 -10.70
C LYS A 45 -6.65 -7.29 -11.20
N GLY A 46 -6.08 -8.08 -10.29
CA GLY A 46 -5.60 -9.44 -10.59
C GLY A 46 -4.63 -9.97 -9.53
N PRO A 47 -4.46 -11.30 -9.39
CA PRO A 47 -3.56 -11.91 -8.40
C PRO A 47 -2.11 -11.44 -8.55
N GLY A 48 -1.67 -11.17 -9.79
CA GLY A 48 -0.34 -10.63 -10.06
C GLY A 48 -0.11 -9.23 -9.46
N SER A 49 -1.16 -8.41 -9.31
CA SER A 49 -1.05 -7.08 -8.70
C SER A 49 -0.80 -7.14 -7.20
N VAL A 50 -1.45 -8.09 -6.52
CA VAL A 50 -1.33 -8.29 -5.08
C VAL A 50 0.08 -8.82 -4.79
N LYS A 51 0.49 -9.88 -5.48
CA LYS A 51 1.84 -10.44 -5.36
C LYS A 51 2.92 -9.42 -5.68
N TYR A 52 2.76 -8.65 -6.75
CA TYR A 52 3.68 -7.57 -7.08
C TYR A 52 3.83 -6.55 -5.94
N ARG A 53 2.72 -6.12 -5.32
CA ARG A 53 2.77 -5.14 -4.23
C ARG A 53 3.42 -5.71 -2.97
N THR A 54 3.17 -6.97 -2.65
CA THR A 54 3.75 -7.65 -1.49
C THR A 54 5.24 -7.89 -1.69
N GLU A 55 5.62 -8.58 -2.77
CA GLU A 55 7.01 -8.99 -2.99
C GLU A 55 7.91 -7.80 -3.36
N CYS A 56 7.50 -6.98 -4.33
CA CYS A 56 8.31 -5.85 -4.79
C CYS A 56 8.19 -4.61 -3.88
N GLY A 57 7.34 -4.66 -2.85
CA GLY A 57 7.17 -3.64 -1.83
C GLY A 57 7.95 -3.90 -0.53
N SER A 58 8.63 -5.03 -0.43
CA SER A 58 9.30 -5.49 0.81
C SER A 58 10.53 -4.66 1.19
N CYS A 59 11.33 -4.23 0.21
CA CYS A 59 12.57 -3.49 0.44
C CYS A 59 12.50 -2.01 0.01
N HIS A 60 11.63 -1.68 -0.93
CA HIS A 60 11.44 -0.33 -1.45
C HIS A 60 9.99 -0.14 -1.91
N LEU A 61 9.62 1.09 -2.30
CA LEU A 61 8.32 1.34 -2.92
C LEU A 61 8.10 0.41 -4.13
N ALA A 62 6.93 -0.21 -4.22
CA ALA A 62 6.52 -0.94 -5.41
C ALA A 62 6.36 0.04 -6.61
N TYR A 63 7.43 0.20 -7.40
CA TYR A 63 7.51 1.19 -8.48
C TYR A 63 6.50 0.97 -9.61
N PRO A 64 5.63 1.96 -9.93
CA PRO A 64 4.61 1.82 -10.97
C PRO A 64 5.13 1.16 -12.26
N PRO A 65 4.50 0.07 -12.77
CA PRO A 65 5.01 -0.69 -13.92
C PRO A 65 5.31 0.14 -15.17
N ARG A 66 4.57 1.24 -15.35
CA ARG A 66 4.70 2.17 -16.48
C ARG A 66 5.96 3.05 -16.45
N PHE A 67 6.75 3.02 -15.38
CA PHE A 67 8.02 3.77 -15.32
C PHE A 67 9.13 3.13 -16.16
N LEU A 68 9.01 1.83 -16.45
CA LEU A 68 9.92 1.12 -17.33
C LEU A 68 9.14 0.39 -18.43
N GLY A 69 9.85 0.03 -19.50
CA GLY A 69 9.30 -0.82 -20.54
C GLY A 69 9.43 -2.30 -20.21
N GLU A 70 8.64 -3.13 -20.88
CA GLU A 70 8.63 -4.59 -20.71
C GLU A 70 10.03 -5.23 -20.72
N ALA A 71 10.91 -4.78 -21.62
CA ALA A 71 12.26 -5.36 -21.73
C ALA A 71 13.15 -5.07 -20.52
N SER A 72 12.95 -3.93 -19.86
CA SER A 72 13.63 -3.60 -18.61
C SER A 72 13.13 -4.50 -17.48
N TRP A 73 11.82 -4.66 -17.35
CA TRP A 73 11.23 -5.54 -16.33
C TRP A 73 11.63 -7.00 -16.52
N LYS A 74 11.68 -7.50 -17.76
CA LYS A 74 12.19 -8.84 -18.06
C LYS A 74 13.62 -9.05 -17.57
N ARG A 75 14.50 -8.06 -17.78
CA ARG A 75 15.89 -8.12 -17.29
C ARG A 75 15.97 -8.11 -15.77
N ILE A 76 15.19 -7.25 -15.11
CA ILE A 76 15.17 -7.17 -13.64
C ILE A 76 14.67 -8.50 -13.05
N MET A 77 13.55 -9.01 -13.55
CA MET A 77 12.96 -10.24 -13.03
C MET A 77 13.82 -11.47 -13.30
N SER A 78 14.71 -11.46 -14.29
CA SER A 78 15.60 -12.60 -14.57
C SER A 78 16.92 -12.59 -13.79
N SER A 79 17.12 -11.66 -12.87
CA SER A 79 18.35 -11.50 -12.07
C SER A 79 18.03 -11.07 -10.64
N LEU A 80 17.04 -11.73 -10.03
CA LEU A 80 16.58 -11.39 -8.69
C LEU A 80 17.56 -11.83 -7.59
N GLU A 81 18.40 -12.82 -7.88
CA GLU A 81 19.49 -13.29 -7.02
C GLU A 81 20.58 -12.23 -6.80
N ASP A 82 20.75 -11.32 -7.76
CA ASP A 82 21.65 -10.15 -7.69
C ASP A 82 20.84 -8.87 -7.96
N HIS A 83 19.84 -8.64 -7.12
CA HIS A 83 18.95 -7.49 -7.20
C HIS A 83 19.60 -6.25 -6.57
N PHE A 84 20.59 -5.70 -7.27
CA PHE A 84 21.30 -4.48 -6.89
C PHE A 84 22.06 -4.59 -5.55
N GLY A 85 22.66 -5.74 -5.28
CA GLY A 85 23.39 -6.03 -4.04
C GLY A 85 22.57 -6.76 -2.98
N GLU A 86 21.31 -7.08 -3.26
CA GLU A 86 20.43 -7.88 -2.40
C GLU A 86 19.94 -9.13 -3.13
N ASN A 87 19.61 -10.19 -2.39
CA ASN A 87 18.91 -11.34 -2.95
C ASN A 87 17.39 -11.14 -2.77
N ALA A 88 16.68 -11.01 -3.89
CA ALA A 88 15.23 -10.87 -3.97
C ALA A 88 14.58 -12.04 -4.73
N GLU A 89 15.21 -13.22 -4.72
CA GLU A 89 14.67 -14.44 -5.34
C GLU A 89 13.24 -14.72 -4.87
N LEU A 90 12.42 -15.15 -5.82
CA LEU A 90 11.04 -15.56 -5.61
C LEU A 90 10.86 -16.97 -6.14
N ASP A 91 9.82 -17.65 -5.70
CA ASP A 91 9.46 -18.91 -6.33
C ASP A 91 9.10 -18.71 -7.81
N THR A 92 9.35 -19.72 -8.64
CA THR A 92 9.17 -19.64 -10.09
C THR A 92 7.76 -19.22 -10.50
N LYS A 93 6.73 -19.63 -9.75
CA LYS A 93 5.33 -19.31 -10.06
C LYS A 93 5.04 -17.84 -9.73
N GLU A 94 5.50 -17.35 -8.58
CA GLU A 94 5.37 -15.94 -8.21
C GLU A 94 6.13 -15.02 -9.16
N GLN A 95 7.36 -15.37 -9.49
CA GLN A 95 8.20 -14.64 -10.45
C GLN A 95 7.50 -14.51 -11.80
N GLN A 96 6.88 -15.58 -12.31
CA GLN A 96 6.10 -15.55 -13.56
C GLN A 96 4.84 -14.68 -13.46
N GLN A 97 4.08 -14.79 -12.37
CA GLN A 97 2.86 -13.99 -12.17
C GLN A 97 3.17 -12.49 -12.10
N ILE A 98 4.25 -12.12 -11.39
CA ILE A 98 4.71 -10.75 -11.26
C ILE A 98 5.25 -10.24 -12.59
N LEU A 99 6.05 -11.04 -13.30
CA LEU A 99 6.58 -10.66 -14.61
C LEU A 99 5.45 -10.41 -15.63
N GLN A 100 4.41 -11.25 -15.62
CA GLN A 100 3.25 -11.06 -16.48
C GLN A 100 2.55 -9.73 -16.16
N TYR A 101 2.29 -9.47 -14.87
CA TYR A 101 1.70 -8.22 -14.41
C TYR A 101 2.53 -7.00 -14.82
N LEU A 102 3.85 -7.02 -14.63
CA LEU A 102 4.76 -5.94 -15.01
C LEU A 102 4.76 -5.72 -16.52
N SER A 103 4.78 -6.80 -17.30
CA SER A 103 4.77 -6.75 -18.77
C SER A 103 3.48 -6.13 -19.30
N ASP A 104 2.33 -6.54 -18.75
CA ASP A 104 1.00 -6.07 -19.15
C ASP A 104 0.76 -4.59 -18.86
N ASN A 105 1.43 -4.06 -17.84
CA ASN A 105 1.26 -2.70 -17.35
C ASN A 105 2.48 -1.80 -17.62
N SER A 106 3.47 -2.30 -18.36
CA SER A 106 4.69 -1.58 -18.70
C SER A 106 4.43 -0.37 -19.61
N SER A 107 5.45 0.49 -19.75
CA SER A 107 5.39 1.62 -20.67
C SER A 107 5.18 1.14 -22.12
N ARG A 108 4.08 1.60 -22.73
CA ARG A 108 3.72 1.34 -24.13
C ARG A 108 3.71 2.60 -24.99
N SER A 109 4.26 3.70 -24.46
CA SER A 109 4.23 5.00 -25.15
C SER A 109 4.94 4.93 -26.50
N ARG A 110 4.48 5.77 -27.44
CA ARG A 110 5.14 5.89 -28.76
C ARG A 110 6.59 6.33 -28.62
N TRP A 111 6.87 7.26 -27.70
CA TRP A 111 8.23 7.73 -27.44
C TRP A 111 9.14 6.58 -26.99
N TYR A 112 8.66 5.70 -26.11
CA TYR A 112 9.45 4.58 -25.60
C TYR A 112 9.80 3.61 -26.73
N LYS A 113 8.84 3.33 -27.62
CA LYS A 113 9.08 2.47 -28.79
C LYS A 113 10.16 3.06 -29.72
N ILE A 114 10.11 4.36 -29.98
CA ILE A 114 11.12 5.06 -30.80
C ILE A 114 12.48 5.00 -30.12
N TRP A 115 12.54 5.37 -28.83
CA TRP A 115 13.79 5.36 -28.06
C TRP A 115 14.40 3.95 -27.99
N LYS A 116 13.59 2.90 -27.74
CA LYS A 116 14.03 1.50 -27.68
C LYS A 116 14.63 1.05 -29.01
N LYS A 117 14.07 1.48 -30.15
CA LYS A 117 14.58 1.14 -31.48
C LYS A 117 16.02 1.65 -31.66
N SER A 118 16.31 2.86 -31.19
CA SER A 118 17.66 3.45 -31.27
C SER A 118 18.61 2.96 -30.18
N ASN A 119 18.09 2.49 -29.03
CA ASN A 119 18.88 2.14 -27.85
C ASN A 119 18.71 0.68 -27.41
N SER A 120 18.50 -0.24 -28.35
CA SER A 120 18.20 -1.65 -28.05
C SER A 120 19.28 -2.35 -27.21
N LYS A 121 20.53 -1.89 -27.29
CA LYS A 121 21.64 -2.40 -26.47
C LYS A 121 21.64 -1.82 -25.05
N ASN A 122 21.15 -0.59 -24.86
CA ASN A 122 21.24 0.19 -23.63
C ASN A 122 19.88 0.29 -22.94
N ILE A 123 19.24 -0.85 -22.65
CA ILE A 123 17.94 -0.87 -21.98
C ILE A 123 18.14 -0.58 -20.48
N PRO A 124 17.58 0.52 -19.93
CA PRO A 124 17.78 0.89 -18.55
C PRO A 124 17.06 -0.09 -17.62
N ILE A 125 17.75 -0.53 -16.58
CA ILE A 125 17.20 -1.34 -15.48
C ILE A 125 16.95 -0.52 -14.21
N ARG A 126 17.29 0.77 -14.22
CA ARG A 126 17.03 1.71 -13.12
C ARG A 126 16.19 2.88 -13.65
N ILE A 127 15.09 3.18 -12.97
CA ILE A 127 14.18 4.29 -13.34
C ILE A 127 14.93 5.63 -13.35
N THR A 128 15.83 5.84 -12.40
CA THR A 128 16.68 7.04 -12.28
C THR A 128 17.65 7.23 -13.44
N LYS A 129 17.81 6.24 -14.33
CA LYS A 129 18.69 6.28 -15.51
C LYS A 129 17.92 6.29 -16.83
N THR A 130 16.60 6.54 -16.80
CA THR A 130 15.75 6.59 -18.01
C THR A 130 15.81 7.94 -18.74
N ARG A 131 16.44 8.96 -18.14
CA ARG A 131 16.63 10.30 -18.70
C ARG A 131 18.08 10.75 -18.45
N SER A 132 18.94 10.51 -19.43
CA SER A 132 20.31 11.05 -19.53
C SER A 132 20.69 11.07 -21.00
#